data_AF-A0ABD5SD63-F1
#
_entry.id   AF-A0ABD5SD63-F1
#
_cell.length_a   1.000
_cell.length_b   1.000
_cell.length_c   1.000
_cell.angle_alpha   90.00
_cell.angle_beta   90.00
_cell.angle_gamma   90.00
#
_symmetry.space_group_name_H-M   'P 1'
#
loop_
_entity.id
_entity.type
_entity.pdbx_description
1 polymer ?
#
loop_
_entity_poly.entity_id
_entity_poly.type
_entity_poly.pdbx_seq_one_letter_code
_entity_poly.pdbx_strand_id
1 'polypeptide(L)' 'MSVATSDRPRYATPTRVEVTECRTDRILDRARSNRVADSEVYLERRGGRTFLVTTPTDR' A
#
# COMPACT_ATOMS: atom_id res chain seq x y z
N MET A 1 1.95 14.53 30.11
CA MET A 1 2.83 14.35 28.94
C MET A 1 2.53 12.96 28.38
N SER A 2 1.66 12.87 27.38
CA SER A 2 1.19 11.58 26.86
C SER A 2 1.99 11.19 25.62
N VAL A 3 2.79 10.15 25.77
CA VAL A 3 3.59 9.53 24.71
C VAL A 3 2.69 8.53 23.99
N ALA A 4 2.33 8.80 22.73
CA ALA A 4 1.95 7.78 21.74
C ALA A 4 1.67 8.46 20.38
N THR A 5 2.70 8.72 19.59
CA THR A 5 2.51 8.93 18.14
C THR A 5 3.38 7.95 17.40
N SER A 6 2.83 6.74 17.28
CA SER A 6 3.13 5.66 16.34
C SER A 6 4.53 5.68 15.72
N ASP A 7 5.41 4.91 16.34
CA ASP A 7 6.58 4.29 15.74
C ASP A 7 6.13 3.26 14.69
N ARG A 8 5.55 3.73 13.59
CA ARG A 8 5.30 2.91 12.40
C ARG A 8 5.95 3.59 11.22
N PRO A 9 6.64 2.85 10.34
CA PRO A 9 7.25 3.43 9.16
C PRO A 9 6.15 4.07 8.30
N ARG A 10 6.11 5.41 8.32
CA ARG A 10 5.42 6.20 7.31
C ARG A 10 6.36 6.24 6.10
N TYR A 11 5.99 5.54 5.04
CA TYR A 11 6.74 5.68 3.80
C TYR A 11 6.51 7.11 3.28
N ALA A 12 7.56 7.93 3.28
CA ALA A 12 7.55 9.26 2.68
C ALA A 12 7.38 9.23 1.15
N THR A 13 7.32 8.03 0.56
CA THR A 13 7.20 7.78 -0.86
C THR A 13 6.19 6.65 -1.13
N PRO A 14 5.49 6.67 -2.28
CA PRO A 14 4.58 5.59 -2.66
C PRO A 14 5.27 4.24 -2.70
N THR A 15 4.73 3.26 -1.97
CA THR A 15 5.20 1.87 -2.04
C THR A 15 4.52 1.16 -3.19
N ARG A 16 5.28 0.43 -4.01
CA ARG A 16 4.75 -0.36 -5.14
C ARG A 16 5.16 -1.82 -4.99
N VAL A 17 4.17 -2.70 -5.00
CA VAL A 17 4.38 -4.15 -5.03
C VAL A 17 3.79 -4.70 -6.31
N GLU A 18 4.59 -5.38 -7.12
CA GLU A 18 4.07 -6.07 -8.29
C GLU A 18 3.15 -7.23 -7.88
N VAL A 19 1.99 -7.30 -8.52
CA VAL A 19 0.96 -8.32 -8.30
C VAL A 19 0.46 -8.91 -9.62
N THR A 20 1.24 -8.83 -10.71
CA THR A 20 0.87 -9.34 -12.04
C THR A 20 0.40 -10.79 -12.01
N GLU A 21 1.14 -11.66 -11.31
CA GLU A 21 0.84 -13.10 -11.17
C GLU A 21 0.00 -13.42 -9.92
N CYS A 22 -0.52 -12.39 -9.23
CA CYS A 22 -1.34 -12.59 -8.04
C CYS A 22 -2.72 -13.09 -8.45
N ARG A 23 -3.17 -14.19 -7.84
CA ARG A 23 -4.55 -14.66 -8.01
C ARG A 23 -5.53 -13.58 -7.51
N THR A 24 -6.59 -13.35 -8.27
CA THR A 24 -7.55 -12.27 -8.00
C THR A 24 -8.18 -12.36 -6.61
N ASP A 25 -8.47 -13.58 -6.14
CA ASP A 25 -9.00 -13.86 -4.79
C ASP A 25 -8.03 -13.45 -3.67
N ARG A 26 -6.72 -13.38 -3.95
CA ARG A 26 -5.68 -12.99 -3.00
C ARG A 26 -5.34 -11.49 -3.03
N ILE A 27 -5.89 -10.73 -3.96
CA ILE A 27 -5.60 -9.29 -4.08
C ILE A 27 -6.02 -8.53 -2.83
N LEU A 28 -7.19 -8.85 -2.26
CA LEU A 28 -7.68 -8.20 -1.04
C LEU A 28 -6.79 -8.49 0.17
N ASP A 29 -6.31 -9.72 0.30
CA ASP A 29 -5.36 -10.09 1.35
C ASP A 29 -4.05 -9.30 1.19
N ARG A 30 -3.54 -9.21 -0.05
CA ARG A 30 -2.33 -8.44 -0.36
C ARG A 30 -2.50 -6.95 -0.05
N ALA A 31 -3.66 -6.38 -0.37
CA ALA A 31 -4.01 -4.98 -0.06
C ALA A 31 -4.01 -4.73 1.45
N ARG A 32 -4.58 -5.64 2.25
CA ARG A 32 -4.56 -5.54 3.72
C ARG A 32 -3.15 -5.61 4.28
N SER A 33 -2.32 -6.54 3.80
CA SER A 33 -0.93 -6.66 4.25
C SER A 33 -0.05 -5.46 3.87
N ASN A 34 -0.38 -4.76 2.79
CA ASN A 34 0.35 -3.55 2.36
C ASN A 34 -0.22 -2.25 2.93
N ARG A 35 -1.32 -2.31 3.68
CA ARG A 35 -2.00 -1.12 4.17
C ARG A 35 -1.16 -0.41 5.23
N VAL A 36 -0.90 0.87 4.99
CA VAL A 36 -0.25 1.79 5.94
C VAL A 36 -1.30 2.77 6.47
N ALA A 37 -1.11 3.25 7.70
CA ALA A 37 -2.00 4.27 8.28
C ALA A 37 -1.91 5.57 7.46
N ASP A 38 -3.02 6.30 7.36
CA ASP A 38 -3.11 7.54 6.58
C ASP A 38 -2.66 7.36 5.11
N SER A 39 -3.00 6.22 4.50
CA SER A 39 -2.62 5.91 3.12
C SER A 39 -3.77 5.24 2.35
N GLU A 40 -3.84 5.53 1.05
CA GLU A 40 -4.72 4.88 0.09
C GLU A 40 -3.99 3.70 -0.58
N VAL A 41 -4.75 2.67 -0.93
CA VAL A 41 -4.24 1.49 -1.65
C VAL A 41 -5.05 1.29 -2.92
N TYR A 42 -4.38 1.25 -4.07
CA TYR A 42 -5.02 1.08 -5.37
C TYR A 42 -4.18 0.18 -6.30
N LEU A 43 -4.79 -0.24 -7.41
CA LEU A 43 -4.11 -0.99 -8.46
C LEU A 43 -3.67 -0.05 -9.59
N GLU A 44 -2.40 -0.15 -9.99
CA GLU A 44 -1.82 0.58 -11.12
C GLU A 44 -1.40 -0.43 -12.19
N ARG A 45 -1.75 -0.21 -13.46
CA ARG A 45 -1.25 -1.01 -14.58
C ARG A 45 -0.20 -0.23 -15.36
N ARG A 46 0.99 -0.81 -15.53
CA ARG A 46 2.12 -0.16 -16.20
C ARG A 46 2.98 -1.17 -16.94
N GLY A 47 3.23 -0.93 -18.23
CA GLY A 47 4.11 -1.78 -19.04
C GLY A 47 3.69 -3.26 -19.04
N GLY A 48 2.38 -3.53 -19.08
CA GLY A 48 1.82 -4.89 -19.02
C GLY A 48 1.77 -5.52 -17.63
N ARG A 49 2.38 -4.89 -16.62
CA ARG A 49 2.44 -5.38 -15.24
C ARG A 49 1.39 -4.67 -14.37
N THR A 50 0.94 -5.35 -13.32
CA THR A 50 -0.01 -4.80 -12.35
C THR A 50 0.70 -4.60 -11.02
N PHE A 51 0.49 -3.45 -10.40
CA PHE A 51 1.08 -3.08 -9.13
C PHE A 51 -0.02 -2.75 -8.13
N LEU A 52 0.17 -3.22 -6.90
CA LEU A 52 -0.53 -2.73 -5.74
C LEU A 52 0.28 -1.54 -5.21
N VAL A 53 -0.31 -0.36 -5.27
CA VAL A 53 0.34 0.90 -4.90
C VAL A 53 -0.29 1.41 -3.61
N THR A 54 0.57 1.78 -2.67
CA THR A 54 0.17 2.46 -1.42
C THR A 54 0.73 3.87 -1.44
N THR A 55 -0.15 4.86 -1.43
CA THR A 55 0.20 6.29 -1.41
C THR A 55 -0.24 6.91 -0.09
N PRO A 56 0.61 7.70 0.58
CA PRO A 56 0.17 8.53 1.69
C PRO A 56 -1.00 9.40 1.25
N THR A 57 -2.03 9.49 2.09
CA THR A 57 -3.11 10.46 1.93
C THR A 57 -2.59 11.76 2.51
N ASP A 58 -2.33 12.76 1.67
CA ASP A 58 -2.09 14.13 2.14
C ASP A 58 -3.33 14.56 2.93
N ARG A 59 -3.16 14.85 4.21
CA ARG A 59 -4.25 15.26 5.11
C ARG A 59 -3.98 16.66 5.62
#